data_AF-A0A966I0G9-F1
#
_entry.id   AF-A0A966I0G9-F1
#
_cell.length_a   1.000
_cell.length_b   1.000
_cell.length_c   1.000
_cell.angle_alpha   90.00
_cell.angle_beta   90.00
_cell.angle_gamma   90.00
#
_symmetry.space_group_name_H-M   'P 1'
#
loop_
_entity.id
_entity.type
_entity.pdbx_description
1 polymer ?
#
loop_
_entity_poly.entity_id
_entity_poly.type
_entity_poly.pdbx_seq_one_letter_code
_entity_poly.pdbx_strand_id
1 'polypeptide(L)'
;FVGRSMVRNMTLAAEMGYLHIPPNTLLDSDEIESAGDKVVLICTGSQGEPLAALSRMANGDHQIRVGRDDTVILASSLIPGNENSVYRVINELTRFGARVVHKGNALVHVSGHAAAGELLYCYNVVKPKNVMPVHGEWRHMTANAELAISTGVKPSNVVVVDNGVIVDLSEGRAKVVGAVPVGYVYVDGQSIGDITEASIKDRLILGEEGFISVIVVIDSQSGKIVAGPDIHARGFAEDLELFNEVKGRIERALTGAVAGGINGTHQLSQVVRKTVGSWVGEEHRRRPMIVPVVIEV
;
A
#
# COMPACT_ATOMS: atom_id res chain seq x y z
N PHE A 1 -15.87 -15.65 -18.77
CA PHE A 1 -15.34 -14.65 -17.79
C PHE A 1 -14.21 -15.28 -16.99
N VAL A 2 -13.13 -14.56 -16.68
CA VAL A 2 -11.96 -15.13 -15.97
C VAL A 2 -11.69 -14.37 -14.67
N GLY A 3 -11.62 -15.12 -13.57
CA GLY A 3 -11.36 -14.59 -12.22
C GLY A 3 -12.63 -14.49 -11.36
N ARG A 4 -12.51 -14.85 -10.08
CA ARG A 4 -13.64 -15.00 -9.14
C ARG A 4 -14.53 -13.76 -9.05
N SER A 5 -13.92 -12.58 -8.95
CA SER A 5 -14.67 -11.31 -8.85
C SER A 5 -15.44 -11.00 -10.15
N MET A 6 -14.83 -11.28 -11.31
CA MET A 6 -15.46 -11.04 -12.60
C MET A 6 -16.67 -11.95 -12.80
N VAL A 7 -16.50 -13.27 -12.56
CA VAL A 7 -17.60 -14.23 -12.64
C VAL A 7 -18.75 -13.79 -11.72
N ARG A 8 -18.46 -13.52 -10.45
CA ARG A 8 -19.48 -13.10 -9.47
C ARG A 8 -20.24 -11.84 -9.90
N ASN A 9 -19.52 -10.79 -10.30
CA ASN A 9 -20.15 -9.51 -10.63
C ASN A 9 -20.96 -9.58 -11.93
N MET A 10 -20.50 -10.34 -12.94
CA MET A 10 -21.23 -10.51 -14.20
C MET A 10 -22.49 -11.35 -14.01
N THR A 11 -22.43 -12.41 -13.19
CA THR A 11 -23.61 -13.19 -12.79
C THR A 11 -24.64 -12.31 -12.09
N LEU A 12 -24.22 -11.54 -11.09
CA LEU A 12 -25.11 -10.62 -10.37
C LEU A 12 -25.71 -9.56 -11.31
N ALA A 13 -24.92 -8.99 -12.21
CA ALA A 13 -25.41 -8.02 -13.18
C ALA A 13 -26.48 -8.63 -14.12
N ALA A 14 -26.33 -9.90 -14.50
CA ALA A 14 -27.32 -10.61 -15.31
C ALA A 14 -28.61 -10.90 -14.53
N GLU A 15 -28.49 -11.39 -13.29
CA GLU A 15 -29.62 -11.63 -12.38
C GLU A 15 -30.42 -10.35 -12.08
N MET A 16 -29.72 -9.22 -11.94
CA MET A 16 -30.33 -7.90 -11.73
C MET A 16 -30.85 -7.24 -13.01
N GLY A 17 -30.64 -7.86 -14.19
CA GLY A 17 -31.10 -7.33 -15.48
C GLY A 17 -30.26 -6.18 -16.06
N TYR A 18 -29.10 -5.85 -15.47
CA TYR A 18 -28.17 -4.86 -16.02
C TYR A 18 -27.34 -5.41 -17.19
N LEU A 19 -27.22 -6.74 -17.29
CA LEU A 19 -26.45 -7.41 -18.33
C LEU A 19 -27.33 -8.47 -19.02
N HIS A 20 -27.61 -8.28 -20.30
CA HIS A 20 -28.22 -9.32 -21.11
C HIS A 20 -27.13 -10.12 -21.83
N ILE A 21 -27.04 -11.42 -21.53
CA ILE A 21 -26.11 -12.34 -22.17
C ILE A 21 -26.92 -13.20 -23.15
N PRO A 22 -26.65 -13.14 -24.46
CA PRO A 22 -27.33 -14.01 -25.41
C PRO A 22 -27.07 -15.49 -25.10
N PRO A 23 -28.00 -16.39 -25.44
CA PRO A 23 -27.80 -17.81 -25.22
C PRO A 23 -26.58 -18.33 -26.01
N ASN A 24 -25.86 -19.29 -25.43
CA ASN A 24 -24.71 -19.98 -26.03
C ASN A 24 -23.50 -19.09 -26.36
N THR A 25 -23.33 -17.95 -25.68
CA THR A 25 -22.13 -17.10 -25.86
C THR A 25 -21.07 -17.27 -24.78
N LEU A 26 -21.42 -17.87 -23.64
CA LEU A 26 -20.46 -18.17 -22.58
C LEU A 26 -19.83 -19.53 -22.85
N LEU A 27 -18.50 -19.56 -22.74
CA LEU A 27 -17.68 -20.76 -22.86
C LEU A 27 -17.09 -21.10 -21.51
N ASP A 28 -17.03 -22.39 -21.21
CA ASP A 28 -16.23 -22.93 -20.12
C ASP A 28 -14.74 -22.96 -20.50
N SER A 29 -13.86 -23.07 -19.50
CA SER A 29 -12.41 -22.90 -19.72
C SER A 29 -11.79 -23.97 -20.64
N ASP A 30 -12.35 -25.17 -20.65
CA ASP A 30 -11.95 -26.30 -21.49
C ASP A 30 -12.41 -26.16 -22.95
N GLU A 31 -13.36 -25.27 -23.23
CA GLU A 31 -13.84 -24.97 -24.58
C GLU A 31 -13.03 -23.86 -25.28
N ILE A 32 -12.15 -23.17 -24.54
CA ILE A 32 -11.40 -22.02 -25.07
C ILE A 32 -10.49 -22.44 -26.23
N GLU A 33 -9.76 -23.55 -26.11
CA GLU A 33 -8.83 -23.99 -27.15
C GLU A 33 -9.55 -24.39 -28.44
N SER A 34 -10.73 -25.02 -28.33
CA SER A 34 -11.51 -25.47 -29.50
C SER A 34 -12.21 -24.32 -30.22
N ALA A 35 -12.46 -23.21 -29.53
CA ALA A 35 -13.07 -22.01 -30.10
C ALA A 35 -12.11 -21.15 -30.95
N GLY A 36 -10.80 -21.35 -30.83
CA GLY A 36 -9.77 -20.65 -31.62
C GLY A 36 -9.90 -19.12 -31.54
N ASP A 37 -9.86 -18.44 -32.69
CA ASP A 37 -9.91 -16.97 -32.78
C ASP A 37 -11.29 -16.35 -32.43
N LYS A 38 -12.29 -17.16 -32.09
CA LYS A 38 -13.65 -16.70 -31.77
C LYS A 38 -13.88 -16.48 -30.26
N VAL A 39 -12.81 -16.27 -29.50
CA VAL A 39 -12.84 -16.12 -28.04
C VAL A 39 -12.58 -14.69 -27.61
N VAL A 40 -13.37 -14.20 -26.66
CA VAL A 40 -13.10 -12.95 -25.94
C VAL A 40 -13.02 -13.23 -24.45
N LEU A 41 -11.86 -12.93 -23.86
CA LEU A 41 -11.65 -13.09 -22.43
C LEU A 41 -11.89 -11.76 -21.70
N ILE A 42 -12.89 -11.74 -20.83
CA ILE A 42 -13.12 -10.64 -19.89
C ILE A 42 -12.58 -11.09 -18.53
N CYS A 43 -11.50 -10.46 -18.08
CA CYS A 43 -10.72 -10.91 -16.94
C CYS A 43 -10.42 -9.80 -15.91
N THR A 44 -10.02 -10.20 -14.70
CA THR A 44 -9.50 -9.29 -13.67
C THR A 44 -8.00 -9.01 -13.84
N GLY A 45 -7.48 -7.99 -13.15
CA GLY A 45 -6.04 -7.69 -13.10
C GLY A 45 -5.63 -6.40 -13.81
N SER A 46 -6.59 -5.51 -14.07
CA SER A 46 -6.36 -4.26 -14.79
C SER A 46 -5.45 -3.26 -14.04
N GLN A 47 -5.18 -3.48 -12.74
CA GLN A 47 -4.26 -2.66 -11.93
C GLN A 47 -2.94 -3.40 -11.63
N GLY A 48 -2.67 -4.51 -12.32
CA GLY A 48 -1.45 -5.28 -12.12
C GLY A 48 -1.40 -6.03 -10.79
N GLU A 49 -2.55 -6.34 -10.19
CA GLU A 49 -2.62 -7.09 -8.95
C GLU A 49 -1.99 -8.49 -9.16
N PRO A 50 -0.94 -8.89 -8.40
CA PRO A 50 -0.13 -10.06 -8.76
C PRO A 50 -0.91 -11.38 -8.90
N LEU A 51 -1.95 -11.57 -8.08
CA LEU A 51 -2.76 -12.79 -8.07
C LEU A 51 -3.97 -12.75 -9.03
N ALA A 52 -4.19 -11.63 -9.71
CA ALA A 52 -5.29 -11.51 -10.66
C ALA A 52 -5.02 -12.26 -11.97
N ALA A 53 -6.09 -12.52 -12.73
CA ALA A 53 -6.03 -13.36 -13.92
C ALA A 53 -5.01 -12.83 -14.96
N LEU A 54 -5.12 -11.54 -15.32
CA LEU A 54 -4.24 -10.94 -16.32
C LEU A 54 -2.76 -10.95 -15.90
N SER A 55 -2.46 -10.61 -14.65
CA SER A 55 -1.08 -10.63 -14.13
C SER A 55 -0.48 -12.02 -14.16
N ARG A 56 -1.26 -13.04 -13.80
CA ARG A 56 -0.82 -14.44 -13.90
C ARG A 56 -0.60 -14.87 -15.34
N MET A 57 -1.46 -14.45 -16.28
CA MET A 57 -1.25 -14.70 -17.71
C MET A 57 0.03 -14.03 -18.22
N ALA A 58 0.27 -12.77 -17.81
CA ALA A 58 1.48 -12.02 -18.16
C ALA A 58 2.76 -12.63 -17.58
N ASN A 59 2.70 -13.27 -16.41
CA ASN A 59 3.84 -13.95 -15.80
C ASN A 59 4.00 -15.42 -16.27
N GLY A 60 3.06 -15.95 -17.06
CA GLY A 60 3.05 -17.37 -17.46
C GLY A 60 2.57 -18.34 -16.37
N ASP A 61 2.06 -17.82 -15.26
CA ASP A 61 1.55 -18.58 -14.11
C ASP A 61 0.04 -18.89 -14.20
N HIS A 62 -0.52 -18.87 -15.41
CA HIS A 62 -1.93 -19.14 -15.69
C HIS A 62 -2.06 -20.24 -16.75
N GLN A 63 -3.18 -20.99 -16.73
CA GLN A 63 -3.44 -22.05 -17.73
C GLN A 63 -3.55 -21.47 -19.14
N ILE A 64 -4.29 -20.36 -19.26
CA ILE A 64 -4.33 -19.54 -20.48
C ILE A 64 -3.00 -18.81 -20.65
N ARG A 65 -2.40 -18.95 -21.85
CA ARG A 65 -1.17 -18.27 -22.25
C ARG A 65 -1.46 -17.21 -23.31
N VAL A 66 -0.77 -16.08 -23.21
CA VAL A 66 -0.87 -14.99 -24.18
C VAL A 66 0.33 -15.07 -25.14
N GLY A 67 0.09 -14.88 -26.43
CA GLY A 67 1.09 -14.95 -27.50
C GLY A 67 1.02 -13.80 -28.50
N ARG A 68 1.65 -14.02 -29.67
CA ARG A 68 1.87 -13.00 -30.71
C ARG A 68 0.60 -12.55 -31.43
N ASP A 69 -0.38 -13.43 -31.53
CA ASP A 69 -1.63 -13.16 -32.26
C ASP A 69 -2.71 -12.57 -31.34
N ASP A 70 -2.43 -12.48 -30.04
CA ASP A 70 -3.37 -11.96 -29.05
C ASP A 70 -3.35 -10.43 -28.98
N THR A 71 -4.54 -9.88 -28.70
CA THR A 71 -4.70 -8.47 -28.36
C THR A 71 -5.23 -8.35 -26.95
N VAL A 72 -4.48 -7.65 -26.09
CA VAL A 72 -4.90 -7.36 -24.71
C VAL A 72 -5.34 -5.91 -24.62
N ILE A 73 -6.57 -5.70 -24.15
CA ILE A 73 -7.14 -4.37 -23.95
C ILE A 73 -7.24 -4.08 -22.45
N LEU A 74 -6.44 -3.14 -21.98
CA LEU A 74 -6.53 -2.57 -20.65
C LEU A 74 -7.56 -1.43 -20.68
N ALA A 75 -8.84 -1.78 -20.54
CA ALA A 75 -9.97 -0.84 -20.50
C ALA A 75 -10.10 -0.10 -19.13
N SER A 76 -8.96 0.26 -18.54
CA SER A 76 -8.84 0.93 -17.24
C SER A 76 -7.88 2.10 -17.31
N SER A 77 -7.99 3.03 -16.36
CA SER A 77 -6.90 3.95 -16.05
C SER A 77 -5.99 3.39 -14.97
N LEU A 78 -4.77 3.92 -14.91
CA LEU A 78 -3.86 3.71 -13.78
C LEU A 78 -4.44 4.42 -12.55
N ILE A 79 -4.65 3.69 -11.47
CA ILE A 79 -4.89 4.29 -10.15
C ILE A 79 -3.53 4.72 -9.59
N PRO A 80 -3.39 5.96 -9.06
CA PRO A 80 -2.13 6.42 -8.47
C PRO A 80 -1.56 5.43 -7.47
N GLY A 81 -0.29 5.07 -7.64
CA GLY A 81 0.43 4.07 -6.84
C GLY A 81 0.55 2.69 -7.51
N ASN A 82 -0.28 2.39 -8.52
CA ASN A 82 -0.27 1.10 -9.23
C ASN A 82 0.50 1.12 -10.56
N GLU A 83 1.11 2.24 -10.95
CA GLU A 83 1.75 2.44 -12.24
C GLU A 83 2.82 1.37 -12.52
N ASN A 84 3.69 1.11 -11.54
CA ASN A 84 4.76 0.13 -11.66
C ASN A 84 4.22 -1.30 -11.89
N SER A 85 3.16 -1.67 -11.16
CA SER A 85 2.53 -3.00 -11.29
C SER A 85 1.91 -3.18 -12.67
N VAL A 86 1.19 -2.17 -13.16
CA VAL A 86 0.58 -2.21 -14.49
C VAL A 86 1.63 -2.23 -15.59
N TYR A 87 2.68 -1.40 -15.50
CA TYR A 87 3.75 -1.39 -16.50
C TYR A 87 4.52 -2.71 -16.57
N ARG A 88 4.71 -3.42 -15.44
CA ARG A 88 5.28 -4.78 -15.46
C ARG A 88 4.40 -5.74 -16.26
N VAL A 89 3.09 -5.73 -16.04
CA VAL A 89 2.14 -6.55 -16.81
C VAL A 89 2.20 -6.20 -18.29
N ILE A 90 2.18 -4.92 -18.65
CA ILE A 90 2.30 -4.46 -20.05
C ILE A 90 3.60 -4.96 -20.68
N ASN A 91 4.73 -4.84 -19.96
CA ASN A 91 6.04 -5.26 -20.45
C ASN A 91 6.07 -6.76 -20.74
N GLU A 92 5.60 -7.61 -19.82
CA GLU A 92 5.64 -9.07 -20.05
C GLU A 92 4.67 -9.50 -21.16
N LEU A 93 3.46 -8.92 -21.24
CA LEU A 93 2.54 -9.18 -22.35
C LEU A 93 3.16 -8.79 -23.70
N THR A 94 3.80 -7.62 -23.76
CA THR A 94 4.51 -7.15 -24.96
C THR A 94 5.70 -8.03 -25.27
N ARG A 95 6.42 -8.53 -24.25
CA ARG A 95 7.53 -9.47 -24.41
C ARG A 95 7.11 -10.81 -25.01
N PHE A 96 5.91 -11.29 -24.69
CA PHE A 96 5.30 -12.45 -25.37
C PHE A 96 4.79 -12.14 -26.79
N GLY A 97 4.87 -10.88 -27.20
CA GLY A 97 4.52 -10.41 -28.53
C GLY A 97 3.06 -10.01 -28.69
N ALA A 98 2.30 -9.96 -27.60
CA ALA A 98 0.91 -9.55 -27.63
C ALA A 98 0.78 -8.07 -28.01
N ARG A 99 -0.29 -7.73 -28.73
CA ARG A 99 -0.63 -6.34 -28.98
C ARG A 99 -1.36 -5.76 -27.77
N VAL A 100 -0.76 -4.78 -27.08
CA VAL A 100 -1.35 -4.18 -25.88
C VAL A 100 -1.96 -2.81 -26.19
N VAL A 101 -3.25 -2.68 -25.90
CA VAL A 101 -4.03 -1.44 -26.04
C VAL A 101 -4.38 -0.91 -24.66
N HIS A 102 -4.04 0.35 -24.37
CA HIS A 102 -4.28 0.97 -23.07
C HIS A 102 -4.51 2.48 -23.20
N LYS A 103 -4.90 3.15 -22.11
CA LYS A 103 -5.22 4.60 -22.11
C LYS A 103 -4.13 5.50 -22.70
N GLY A 104 -2.87 5.08 -22.65
CA GLY A 104 -1.73 5.87 -23.18
C GLY A 104 -1.64 5.88 -24.70
N ASN A 105 -2.26 4.91 -25.39
CA ASN A 105 -2.20 4.77 -26.84
C ASN A 105 -3.57 4.74 -27.54
N ALA A 106 -4.67 4.57 -26.78
CA ALA A 106 -6.03 4.54 -27.32
C ALA A 106 -7.08 5.01 -26.31
N LEU A 107 -8.24 5.45 -26.82
CA LEU A 107 -9.41 5.84 -26.03
C LEU A 107 -10.23 4.60 -25.63
N VAL A 108 -9.72 3.84 -24.66
CA VAL A 108 -10.34 2.59 -24.18
C VAL A 108 -10.96 2.69 -22.79
N HIS A 109 -10.89 3.86 -22.16
CA HIS A 109 -11.40 4.07 -20.81
C HIS A 109 -11.84 5.53 -20.61
N VAL A 110 -12.90 5.70 -19.82
CA VAL A 110 -13.36 6.99 -19.31
C VAL A 110 -13.48 6.92 -17.80
N SER A 111 -13.25 8.06 -17.13
CA SER A 111 -13.42 8.19 -15.68
C SER A 111 -14.89 7.94 -15.30
N GLY A 112 -15.10 7.26 -14.17
CA GLY A 112 -16.43 7.20 -13.53
C GLY A 112 -16.80 8.48 -12.75
N HIS A 113 -15.87 9.43 -12.64
CA HIS A 113 -16.06 10.71 -11.95
C HIS A 113 -16.11 11.88 -12.94
N ALA A 114 -17.00 12.82 -12.66
CA ALA A 114 -17.22 14.04 -13.44
C ALA A 114 -15.95 14.92 -13.53
N ALA A 115 -15.65 15.41 -14.73
CA ALA A 115 -14.63 16.42 -14.95
C ALA A 115 -15.13 17.83 -14.59
N ALA A 116 -14.24 18.83 -14.60
CA ALA A 116 -14.57 20.21 -14.23
C ALA A 116 -15.78 20.77 -14.99
N GLY A 117 -15.90 20.50 -16.30
CA GLY A 117 -17.04 20.95 -17.10
C GLY A 117 -18.39 20.38 -16.65
N GLU A 118 -18.43 19.10 -16.28
CA GLU A 118 -19.63 18.43 -15.77
C GLU A 118 -19.98 18.91 -14.35
N LEU A 119 -18.97 19.18 -13.51
CA LEU A 119 -19.16 19.78 -12.19
C LEU A 119 -19.73 21.21 -12.29
N LEU A 120 -19.20 22.03 -13.22
CA LEU A 120 -19.75 23.37 -13.50
C LEU A 120 -21.20 23.29 -13.98
N TYR A 121 -21.52 22.33 -14.85
CA TYR A 121 -22.89 22.10 -15.29
C TYR A 121 -23.80 21.77 -14.10
N CYS A 122 -23.36 20.84 -13.23
CA CYS A 122 -24.08 20.48 -12.01
C CYS A 122 -24.35 21.70 -11.10
N TYR A 123 -23.34 22.52 -10.82
CA TYR A 123 -23.51 23.72 -10.00
C TYR A 123 -24.47 24.74 -10.61
N ASN A 124 -24.44 24.93 -11.94
CA ASN A 124 -25.35 25.84 -12.63
C ASN A 124 -26.80 25.34 -12.66
N VAL A 125 -27.02 24.02 -12.64
CA VAL A 125 -28.35 23.41 -12.54
C VAL A 125 -28.88 23.49 -11.11
N VAL A 126 -28.08 23.08 -10.13
CA VAL A 126 -28.49 23.00 -8.72
C VAL A 126 -28.59 24.37 -8.06
N LYS A 127 -27.73 25.33 -8.45
CA LYS A 127 -27.62 26.68 -7.86
C LYS A 127 -27.57 26.67 -6.33
N PRO A 128 -26.61 25.94 -5.74
CA PRO A 128 -26.57 25.75 -4.29
C PRO A 128 -26.29 27.06 -3.54
N LYS A 129 -26.92 27.21 -2.37
CA LYS A 129 -26.61 28.34 -1.46
C LYS A 129 -25.28 28.15 -0.72
N ASN A 130 -24.94 26.92 -0.37
CA ASN A 130 -23.70 26.51 0.29
C ASN A 130 -23.14 25.27 -0.41
N VAL A 131 -21.81 25.13 -0.42
CA VAL A 131 -21.13 23.99 -1.03
C VAL A 131 -20.08 23.45 -0.07
N MET A 132 -20.06 22.14 0.12
CA MET A 132 -18.99 21.43 0.82
C MET A 132 -18.46 20.35 -0.13
N PRO A 133 -17.29 20.55 -0.76
CA PRO A 133 -16.68 19.53 -1.60
C PRO A 133 -16.34 18.28 -0.77
N VAL A 134 -16.59 17.09 -1.33
CA VAL A 134 -16.29 15.80 -0.71
C VAL A 134 -15.65 14.86 -1.73
N HIS A 135 -15.18 13.69 -1.27
CA HIS A 135 -14.64 12.62 -2.10
C HIS A 135 -13.41 13.03 -2.94
N GLY A 136 -12.37 13.52 -2.27
CA GLY A 136 -11.05 13.73 -2.86
C GLY A 136 -10.02 14.23 -1.86
N GLU A 137 -8.74 14.14 -2.22
CA GLU A 137 -7.66 14.80 -1.47
C GLU A 137 -7.84 16.32 -1.41
N TRP A 138 -7.14 16.99 -0.51
CA TRP A 138 -7.24 18.45 -0.29
C TRP A 138 -7.17 19.28 -1.58
N ARG A 139 -6.26 18.94 -2.49
CA ARG A 139 -6.13 19.61 -3.80
C ARG A 139 -7.39 19.48 -4.66
N HIS A 140 -8.07 18.34 -4.63
CA HIS A 140 -9.30 18.12 -5.39
C HIS A 140 -10.46 18.89 -4.77
N MET A 141 -10.59 18.85 -3.45
CA MET A 141 -11.63 19.58 -2.72
C MET A 141 -11.49 21.09 -2.93
N THR A 142 -10.26 21.59 -2.88
CA THR A 142 -9.95 23.01 -3.14
C THR A 142 -10.30 23.40 -4.58
N ALA A 143 -9.88 22.62 -5.58
CA ALA A 143 -10.23 22.90 -6.97
C ALA A 143 -11.76 22.86 -7.21
N ASN A 144 -12.46 21.90 -6.60
CA ASN A 144 -13.92 21.82 -6.71
C ASN A 144 -14.63 23.01 -6.02
N ALA A 145 -14.10 23.49 -4.88
CA ALA A 145 -14.57 24.73 -4.26
C ALA A 145 -14.43 25.93 -5.19
N GLU A 146 -13.30 26.06 -5.89
CA GLU A 146 -13.09 27.13 -6.88
C GLU A 146 -14.09 27.05 -8.04
N LEU A 147 -14.39 25.84 -8.52
CA LEU A 147 -15.44 25.64 -9.53
C LEU A 147 -16.80 26.13 -9.03
N ALA A 148 -17.19 25.78 -7.81
CA ALA A 148 -18.43 26.26 -7.21
C ALA A 148 -18.48 27.80 -7.13
N ILE A 149 -17.39 28.43 -6.66
CA ILE A 149 -17.29 29.89 -6.58
C ILE A 149 -17.45 30.53 -7.95
N SER A 150 -16.82 29.96 -8.99
CA SER A 150 -16.88 30.46 -10.36
C SER A 150 -18.30 30.48 -10.94
N THR A 151 -19.22 29.65 -10.41
CA THR A 151 -20.64 29.62 -10.79
C THR A 151 -21.51 30.61 -10.00
N GLY A 152 -20.92 31.44 -9.14
CA GLY A 152 -21.62 32.48 -8.39
C GLY A 152 -21.93 32.15 -6.94
N VAL A 153 -21.50 30.98 -6.44
CA VAL A 153 -21.56 30.68 -5.00
C VAL A 153 -20.60 31.63 -4.27
N LYS A 154 -21.07 32.31 -3.22
CA LYS A 154 -20.21 33.20 -2.45
C LYS A 154 -19.07 32.40 -1.79
N PRO A 155 -17.81 32.86 -1.82
CA PRO A 155 -16.70 32.18 -1.15
C PRO A 155 -16.98 31.87 0.32
N SER A 156 -17.68 32.77 1.03
CA SER A 156 -18.09 32.57 2.44
C SER A 156 -19.04 31.40 2.67
N ASN A 157 -19.67 30.88 1.62
CA ASN A 157 -20.62 29.78 1.68
C ASN A 157 -20.02 28.46 1.15
N VAL A 158 -18.73 28.45 0.83
CA VAL A 158 -18.01 27.25 0.42
C VAL A 158 -17.13 26.79 1.58
N VAL A 159 -17.36 25.56 2.03
CA VAL A 159 -16.74 25.00 3.23
C VAL A 159 -15.86 23.82 2.80
N VAL A 160 -14.54 24.01 2.83
CA VAL A 160 -13.56 22.93 2.61
C VAL A 160 -13.01 22.52 3.98
N VAL A 161 -13.26 21.28 4.38
CA VAL A 161 -12.96 20.78 5.72
C VAL A 161 -12.40 19.37 5.66
N ASP A 162 -11.66 18.98 6.70
CA ASP A 162 -11.11 17.65 6.86
C ASP A 162 -12.10 16.70 7.57
N ASN A 163 -11.78 15.41 7.57
CA ASN A 163 -12.54 14.40 8.30
C ASN A 163 -12.66 14.76 9.79
N GLY A 164 -13.86 14.56 10.36
CA GLY A 164 -14.14 14.85 11.77
C GLY A 164 -14.51 16.30 12.07
N VAL A 165 -14.39 17.22 11.12
CA VAL A 165 -14.89 18.61 11.29
C VAL A 165 -16.42 18.63 11.23
N ILE A 166 -17.04 19.33 12.19
CA ILE A 166 -18.51 19.49 12.27
C ILE A 166 -18.91 20.77 11.56
N VAL A 167 -19.75 20.63 10.53
CA VAL A 167 -20.36 21.76 9.82
C VAL A 167 -21.85 21.78 10.14
N ASP A 168 -22.29 22.83 10.82
CA ASP A 168 -23.71 23.08 11.08
C ASP A 168 -24.33 23.84 9.90
N LEU A 169 -25.53 23.45 9.48
CA LEU A 169 -26.31 24.12 8.47
C LEU A 169 -27.61 24.58 9.10
N SER A 170 -27.61 25.82 9.60
CA SER A 170 -28.76 26.43 10.26
C SER A 170 -29.18 27.69 9.53
N GLU A 171 -30.49 27.88 9.35
CA GLU A 171 -31.08 29.02 8.63
C GLU A 171 -30.46 29.27 7.24
N GLY A 172 -30.03 28.20 6.56
CA GLY A 172 -29.41 28.27 5.24
C GLY A 172 -27.97 28.80 5.25
N ARG A 173 -27.29 28.86 6.40
CA ARG A 173 -25.89 29.24 6.55
C ARG A 173 -25.07 28.03 7.03
N ALA A 174 -24.07 27.64 6.25
CA ALA A 174 -23.12 26.61 6.67
C ALA A 174 -22.00 27.25 7.50
N LYS A 175 -21.70 26.68 8.67
CA LYS A 175 -20.61 27.15 9.55
C LYS A 175 -19.90 25.98 10.21
N VAL A 176 -18.58 26.05 10.28
CA VAL A 176 -17.78 25.15 11.11
C VAL A 176 -18.04 25.46 12.59
N VAL A 177 -18.52 24.49 13.34
CA VAL A 177 -18.92 24.66 14.75
C VAL A 177 -18.09 23.84 15.73
N GLY A 178 -17.27 22.91 15.23
CA GLY A 178 -16.42 22.10 16.09
C GLY A 178 -15.73 20.98 15.32
N ALA A 179 -15.17 20.05 16.07
CA ALA A 179 -14.57 18.82 15.55
C ALA A 179 -14.82 17.68 16.52
N VAL A 180 -14.90 16.46 16.00
CA VAL A 180 -14.90 15.22 16.77
C VAL A 180 -13.62 14.44 16.47
N PRO A 181 -13.09 13.70 17.46
CA PRO A 181 -11.98 12.79 17.21
C PRO A 181 -12.36 11.73 16.19
N VAL A 182 -11.58 11.64 15.12
CA VAL A 182 -11.66 10.59 14.11
C VAL A 182 -10.27 10.04 13.86
N GLY A 183 -10.19 8.82 13.36
CA GLY A 183 -8.92 8.18 13.05
C GLY A 183 -9.10 6.99 12.13
N TYR A 184 -7.98 6.46 11.64
CA TYR A 184 -7.98 5.26 10.83
C TYR A 184 -8.14 4.02 11.71
N VAL A 185 -8.93 3.07 11.21
CA VAL A 185 -9.00 1.71 11.74
C VAL A 185 -8.42 0.80 10.67
N TYR A 186 -7.28 0.18 10.97
CA TYR A 186 -6.62 -0.76 10.08
C TYR A 186 -7.22 -2.16 10.22
N VAL A 187 -7.30 -2.89 9.11
CA VAL A 187 -7.78 -4.27 9.05
C VAL A 187 -6.70 -5.14 8.44
N ASP A 188 -6.33 -6.22 9.13
CA ASP A 188 -5.33 -7.18 8.67
C ASP A 188 -5.80 -8.60 8.97
N GLY A 189 -6.18 -9.33 7.93
CA GLY A 189 -6.79 -10.65 8.04
C GLY A 189 -8.10 -10.59 8.85
N GLN A 190 -8.08 -11.22 10.03
CA GLN A 190 -9.22 -11.25 10.95
C GLN A 190 -9.14 -10.18 12.05
N SER A 191 -8.00 -9.49 12.18
CA SER A 191 -7.80 -8.43 13.17
C SER A 191 -8.35 -7.11 12.66
N ILE A 192 -9.20 -6.47 13.46
CA ILE A 192 -9.80 -5.17 13.18
C ILE A 192 -9.37 -4.21 14.30
N GLY A 193 -8.60 -3.18 13.96
CA GLY A 193 -8.17 -2.15 14.90
C GLY A 193 -6.98 -2.50 15.80
N ASP A 194 -6.50 -3.75 15.78
CA ASP A 194 -5.31 -4.16 16.55
C ASP A 194 -4.01 -3.54 16.00
N ILE A 195 -3.98 -3.26 14.70
CA ILE A 195 -2.84 -2.61 14.07
C ILE A 195 -2.89 -1.13 14.34
N THR A 196 -1.78 -0.62 14.87
CA THR A 196 -1.57 0.80 15.12
C THR A 196 -0.60 1.39 14.10
N GLU A 197 -0.55 2.71 14.02
CA GLU A 197 0.46 3.41 13.22
C GLU A 197 1.89 3.04 13.64
N ALA A 198 2.12 2.80 14.94
CA ALA A 198 3.40 2.30 15.44
C ALA A 198 3.74 0.91 14.86
N SER A 199 2.77 0.01 14.79
CA SER A 199 2.94 -1.31 14.17
C SER A 199 3.27 -1.21 12.67
N ILE A 200 2.65 -0.27 11.95
CA ILE A 200 2.98 -0.01 10.54
C ILE A 200 4.41 0.54 10.40
N LYS A 201 4.79 1.48 11.27
CA LYS A 201 6.16 2.02 11.29
C LYS A 201 7.20 0.94 11.55
N ASP A 202 6.93 0.02 12.48
CA ASP A 202 7.80 -1.12 12.74
C ASP A 202 7.94 -2.03 11.52
N ARG A 203 6.83 -2.32 10.83
CA ARG A 203 6.84 -3.09 9.57
C ARG A 203 7.65 -2.41 8.47
N LEU A 204 7.55 -1.08 8.34
CA LEU A 204 8.35 -0.30 7.38
C LEU A 204 9.85 -0.40 7.67
N ILE A 205 10.26 -0.20 8.93
CA ILE A 205 11.67 -0.34 9.34
C ILE A 205 12.17 -1.76 9.05
N LEU A 206 11.39 -2.78 9.39
CA LEU A 206 11.75 -4.17 9.12
C LEU A 206 11.87 -4.47 7.61
N GLY A 207 10.99 -3.90 6.80
CA GLY A 207 10.96 -4.11 5.34
C GLY A 207 12.07 -3.36 4.59
N GLU A 208 12.43 -2.15 5.02
CA GLU A 208 13.40 -1.29 4.33
C GLU A 208 14.81 -1.43 4.90
N GLU A 209 14.94 -1.47 6.22
CA GLU A 209 16.23 -1.42 6.93
C GLU A 209 16.66 -2.78 7.49
N GLY A 210 15.71 -3.71 7.63
CA GLY A 210 15.95 -5.01 8.22
C GLY A 210 16.04 -4.97 9.75
N PHE A 211 16.61 -6.03 10.30
CA PHE A 211 16.58 -6.36 11.72
C PHE A 211 17.93 -6.91 12.19
N ILE A 212 18.35 -6.50 13.39
CA ILE A 212 19.53 -7.01 14.09
C ILE A 212 19.14 -7.39 15.53
N SER A 213 19.29 -8.64 15.89
CA SER A 213 19.20 -9.14 17.28
C SER A 213 20.60 -9.35 17.83
N VAL A 214 20.82 -8.94 19.07
CA VAL A 214 22.08 -9.16 19.79
C VAL A 214 21.80 -9.85 21.11
N ILE A 215 22.33 -11.05 21.30
CA ILE A 215 22.12 -11.85 22.50
C ILE A 215 23.41 -11.89 23.29
N VAL A 216 23.34 -11.51 24.57
CA VAL A 216 24.47 -11.53 25.50
C VAL A 216 24.03 -12.14 26.82
N VAL A 217 24.82 -13.08 27.34
CA VAL A 217 24.62 -13.66 28.66
C VAL A 217 25.67 -13.10 29.60
N ILE A 218 25.24 -12.56 30.74
CA ILE A 218 26.08 -11.89 31.73
C ILE A 218 25.88 -12.58 33.08
N ASP A 219 26.98 -12.77 33.81
CA ASP A 219 26.95 -13.28 35.18
C ASP A 219 26.52 -12.16 36.13
N SER A 220 25.47 -12.39 36.90
CA SER A 220 24.85 -11.39 37.78
C SER A 220 25.74 -10.95 38.95
N GLN A 221 26.70 -11.78 39.37
CA GLN A 221 27.56 -11.52 40.53
C GLN A 221 28.85 -10.79 40.16
N SER A 222 29.46 -11.17 39.04
CA SER A 222 30.73 -10.64 38.55
C SER A 222 30.56 -9.61 37.43
N GLY A 223 29.37 -9.53 36.84
CA GLY A 223 29.06 -8.65 35.71
C GLY A 223 29.83 -9.00 34.43
N LYS A 224 30.43 -10.19 34.36
CA LYS A 224 31.20 -10.64 33.20
C LYS A 224 30.30 -11.27 32.15
N ILE A 225 30.65 -11.09 30.88
CA ILE A 225 29.99 -11.79 29.78
C ILE A 225 30.37 -13.27 29.87
N VAL A 226 29.36 -14.13 30.01
CA VAL A 226 29.48 -15.59 30.08
C VAL A 226 29.36 -16.20 28.69
N ALA A 227 28.51 -15.63 27.83
CA ALA A 227 28.32 -16.08 26.46
C ALA A 227 27.83 -14.93 25.55
N GLY A 228 28.13 -15.02 24.26
CA GLY A 228 27.88 -13.94 23.29
C GLY A 228 29.00 -12.87 23.31
N PRO A 229 28.83 -11.74 22.60
CA PRO A 229 27.64 -11.32 21.86
C PRO A 229 27.40 -12.14 20.59
N ASP A 230 26.25 -12.83 20.55
CA ASP A 230 25.76 -13.47 19.33
C ASP A 230 24.84 -12.52 18.56
N ILE A 231 25.07 -12.38 17.26
CA ILE A 231 24.40 -11.38 16.42
C ILE A 231 23.69 -12.08 15.28
N HIS A 232 22.37 -11.92 15.23
CA HIS A 232 21.54 -12.40 14.14
C HIS A 232 20.97 -11.22 13.37
N ALA A 233 21.10 -11.24 12.05
CA ALA A 233 20.55 -10.21 11.20
C ALA A 233 19.69 -10.79 10.08
N ARG A 234 18.66 -10.03 9.70
CA ARG A 234 17.76 -10.34 8.57
C ARG A 234 17.50 -9.05 7.79
N GLY A 235 17.66 -9.07 6.47
CA GLY A 235 17.46 -7.89 5.60
C GLY A 235 18.48 -6.77 5.78
N PHE A 236 19.49 -6.96 6.62
CA PHE A 236 20.53 -5.96 6.87
C PHE A 236 21.84 -6.24 6.11
N ALA A 237 22.44 -7.42 6.28
CA ALA A 237 23.67 -7.80 5.60
C ALA A 237 23.64 -9.27 5.18
N GLU A 238 24.22 -9.58 4.02
CA GLU A 238 24.36 -10.95 3.52
C GLU A 238 25.59 -11.66 4.12
N ASP A 239 26.61 -10.89 4.50
CA ASP A 239 27.84 -11.39 5.12
C ASP A 239 27.82 -11.22 6.64
N LEU A 240 28.01 -12.32 7.38
CA LEU A 240 28.05 -12.35 8.83
C LEU A 240 29.40 -11.87 9.39
N GLU A 241 30.48 -11.88 8.60
CA GLU A 241 31.80 -11.42 9.04
C GLU A 241 31.82 -9.92 9.35
N LEU A 242 30.91 -9.16 8.73
CA LEU A 242 30.69 -7.75 9.00
C LEU A 242 30.46 -7.47 10.50
N PHE A 243 29.81 -8.40 11.20
CA PHE A 243 29.49 -8.20 12.62
C PHE A 243 30.67 -8.45 13.56
N ASN A 244 31.79 -8.99 13.09
CA ASN A 244 32.96 -9.23 13.95
C ASN A 244 33.53 -7.93 14.52
N GLU A 245 33.47 -6.84 13.75
CA GLU A 245 33.91 -5.52 14.19
C GLU A 245 33.07 -4.99 15.35
N VAL A 246 31.73 -5.11 15.24
CA VAL A 246 30.83 -4.58 16.27
C VAL A 246 30.81 -5.46 17.52
N LYS A 247 31.08 -6.77 17.42
CA LYS A 247 31.20 -7.67 18.60
C LYS A 247 32.21 -7.13 19.61
N GLY A 248 33.42 -6.79 19.16
CA GLY A 248 34.46 -6.23 20.05
C GLY A 248 34.09 -4.84 20.61
N ARG A 249 33.26 -4.06 19.91
CA ARG A 249 32.72 -2.79 20.43
C ARG A 249 31.70 -3.03 21.54
N ILE A 250 30.81 -4.01 21.35
CA ILE A 250 29.79 -4.40 22.33
C ILE A 250 30.44 -4.91 23.62
N GLU A 251 31.43 -5.80 23.52
CA GLU A 251 32.14 -6.36 24.68
C GLU A 251 32.81 -5.27 25.54
N ARG A 252 33.51 -4.33 24.88
CA ARG A 252 34.14 -3.18 25.55
C ARG A 252 33.12 -2.25 26.20
N ALA A 253 32.02 -1.96 25.49
CA ALA A 253 30.95 -1.10 26.00
C ALA A 253 30.27 -1.71 27.23
N LEU A 254 29.98 -3.01 27.20
CA LEU A 254 29.37 -3.73 28.31
C LEU A 254 30.30 -3.83 29.53
N THR A 255 31.57 -4.19 29.31
CA THR A 255 32.55 -4.28 30.40
C THR A 255 32.77 -2.92 31.05
N GLY A 256 32.85 -1.85 30.26
CA GLY A 256 32.93 -0.48 30.76
C GLY A 256 31.68 -0.04 31.54
N ALA A 257 30.49 -0.41 31.06
CA ALA A 257 29.23 -0.10 31.74
C ALA A 257 29.15 -0.77 33.12
N VAL A 258 29.44 -2.07 33.18
CA VAL A 258 29.48 -2.84 34.43
C VAL A 258 30.51 -2.29 35.40
N ALA A 259 31.73 -2.00 34.94
CA ALA A 259 32.77 -1.38 35.78
C ALA A 259 32.38 0.02 36.29
N GLY A 260 31.57 0.75 35.52
CA GLY A 260 30.99 2.03 35.91
C GLY A 260 29.77 1.93 36.84
N GLY A 261 29.41 0.73 37.29
CA GLY A 261 28.29 0.49 38.22
C GLY A 261 26.92 0.41 37.57
N ILE A 262 26.83 0.31 36.24
CA ILE A 262 25.57 0.04 35.54
C ILE A 262 25.21 -1.43 35.73
N ASN A 263 24.11 -1.67 36.42
CA ASN A 263 23.59 -3.00 36.71
C ASN A 263 22.17 -3.15 36.16
N GLY A 264 21.81 -4.36 35.75
CA GLY A 264 20.47 -4.70 35.29
C GLY A 264 20.34 -4.82 33.77
N THR A 265 19.72 -5.92 33.36
CA THR A 265 19.44 -6.32 31.97
C THR A 265 18.93 -5.19 31.07
N HIS A 266 18.02 -4.33 31.56
CA HIS A 266 17.47 -3.24 30.75
C HIS A 266 18.52 -2.18 30.39
N GLN A 267 19.32 -1.74 31.36
CA GLN A 267 20.34 -0.70 31.14
C GLN A 267 21.45 -1.22 30.22
N LEU A 268 21.88 -2.47 30.44
CA LEU A 268 22.87 -3.14 29.59
C LEU A 268 22.34 -3.36 28.17
N SER A 269 21.05 -3.67 28.01
CA SER A 269 20.39 -3.74 26.71
C SER A 269 20.44 -2.39 25.98
N GLN A 270 20.25 -1.26 26.67
CA GLN A 270 20.38 0.07 26.06
C GLN A 270 21.82 0.38 25.62
N VAL A 271 22.83 -0.06 26.38
CA VAL A 271 24.24 0.07 25.99
C VAL A 271 24.52 -0.67 24.68
N VAL A 272 24.03 -1.91 24.56
CA VAL A 272 24.15 -2.71 23.34
C VAL A 272 23.44 -2.02 22.18
N ARG A 273 22.18 -1.59 22.37
CA ARG A 273 21.40 -0.88 21.34
C ARG A 273 22.11 0.36 20.82
N LYS A 274 22.66 1.19 21.72
CA LYS A 274 23.39 2.41 21.35
C LYS A 274 24.68 2.08 20.60
N THR A 275 25.43 1.09 21.06
CA THR A 275 26.70 0.68 20.43
C THR A 275 26.48 0.19 19.00
N VAL A 276 25.50 -0.70 18.80
CA VAL A 276 25.14 -1.19 17.47
C VAL A 276 24.52 -0.08 16.63
N GLY A 277 23.66 0.76 17.21
CA GLY A 277 23.03 1.88 16.50
C GLY A 277 24.04 2.89 15.96
N SER A 278 25.06 3.25 16.75
CA SER A 278 26.16 4.10 16.30
C SER A 278 26.96 3.43 15.18
N TRP A 279 27.35 2.17 15.36
CA TRP A 279 28.09 1.42 14.34
C TRP A 279 27.34 1.38 13.00
N VAL A 280 26.07 0.98 13.02
CA VAL A 280 25.26 0.92 11.79
C VAL A 280 25.03 2.30 11.18
N GLY A 281 24.80 3.32 12.00
CA GLY A 281 24.56 4.69 11.53
C GLY A 281 25.79 5.33 10.90
N GLU A 282 26.97 5.12 11.48
CA GLU A 282 28.22 5.74 11.05
C GLU A 282 28.83 5.01 9.83
N GLU A 283 28.88 3.69 9.86
CA GLU A 283 29.60 2.89 8.85
C GLU A 283 28.71 2.46 7.70
N HIS A 284 27.43 2.19 7.97
CA HIS A 284 26.50 1.68 6.96
C HIS A 284 25.44 2.72 6.56
N ARG A 285 25.33 3.83 7.28
CA ARG A 285 24.33 4.89 7.06
C ARG A 285 22.89 4.36 6.99
N ARG A 286 22.61 3.33 7.80
CA ARG A 286 21.32 2.64 7.87
C ARG A 286 20.72 2.73 9.27
N ARG A 287 19.44 2.36 9.39
CA ARG A 287 18.71 2.42 10.67
C ARG A 287 17.82 1.18 10.88
N PRO A 288 18.40 -0.03 10.95
CA PRO A 288 17.65 -1.26 11.19
C PRO A 288 16.99 -1.24 12.57
N MET A 289 15.99 -2.09 12.72
CA MET A 289 15.47 -2.40 14.04
C MET A 289 16.51 -3.19 14.83
N ILE A 290 16.94 -2.67 15.98
CA ILE A 290 17.93 -3.31 16.86
C ILE A 290 17.22 -3.82 18.12
N VAL A 291 17.29 -5.13 18.35
CA VAL A 291 16.71 -5.79 19.53
C VAL A 291 17.80 -6.48 20.34
N PRO A 292 18.33 -5.81 21.38
CA PRO A 292 19.25 -6.43 22.32
C PRO A 292 18.48 -7.33 23.30
N VAL A 293 19.05 -8.48 23.62
CA VAL A 293 18.57 -9.41 24.63
C VAL A 293 19.74 -9.71 25.57
N VAL A 294 19.70 -9.12 26.76
CA VAL A 294 20.67 -9.37 27.81
C VAL A 294 20.05 -10.31 28.84
N ILE A 295 20.70 -11.45 29.06
CA ILE A 295 20.26 -12.50 30.00
C ILE A 295 21.24 -12.49 31.17
N GLU A 296 20.73 -12.38 32.39
CA GLU A 296 21.52 -12.54 33.62
C GLU A 296 21.43 -14.00 34.09
N VAL A 297 22.57 -14.57 34.47
CA VAL A 297 22.70 -15.91 35.07
C VAL A 297 23.39 -15.88 36.43
#